data_AF-A0A3M1FHY0-F1
#
_entry.id   AF-A0A3M1FHY0-F1
#
_cell.length_a   1.000
_cell.length_b   1.000
_cell.length_c   1.000
_cell.angle_alpha   90.00
_cell.angle_beta   90.00
_cell.angle_gamma   90.00
#
_symmetry.space_group_name_H-M   'P 1'
#
loop_
_entity.id
_entity.type
_entity.pdbx_description
1 polymer ?
#
loop_
_entity_poly.entity_id
_entity_poly.type
_entity_poly.pdbx_seq_one_letter_code
_entity_poly.pdbx_strand_id
1 'polypeptide(L)' 'AALARPKHLWAVFLFYLAWSGGIELIQPYVNRYGEWLDFVANGMGMLITILGMVFITRSKHHHRVD' A
#
# COMPACT_ATOMS: atom_id res chain seq x y z
N ALA A 1 -17.41 13.10 11.07
CA ALA A 1 -17.32 11.73 10.53
C ALA A 1 -16.21 10.98 11.27
N ALA A 2 -16.51 9.88 11.95
CA ALA A 2 -15.48 9.02 12.51
C ALA A 2 -14.81 8.27 11.36
N LEU A 3 -13.49 8.44 11.14
CA LEU A 3 -12.75 7.60 10.19
C LEU A 3 -12.92 6.14 10.61
N ALA A 4 -13.67 5.36 9.82
CA ALA A 4 -13.82 3.93 10.04
C ALA A 4 -12.44 3.28 10.00
N ARG A 5 -12.08 2.51 11.04
CA ARG A 5 -10.82 1.77 11.04
C ARG A 5 -10.85 0.77 9.87
N PRO A 6 -9.91 0.86 8.92
CA PRO A 6 -9.89 -0.06 7.79
C PRO A 6 -9.52 -1.46 8.31
N LYS A 7 -10.49 -2.39 8.25
CA LYS A 7 -10.37 -3.76 8.78
C LYS A 7 -9.51 -4.69 7.92
N HIS A 8 -9.27 -4.31 6.66
CA HIS A 8 -8.69 -5.18 5.64
C HIS A 8 -7.47 -4.55 4.93
N LEU A 9 -6.70 -3.69 5.61
CA LEU A 9 -5.53 -3.02 5.02
C LEU A 9 -4.55 -3.99 4.35
N TRP A 10 -4.29 -5.13 4.97
CA TRP A 10 -3.39 -6.15 4.42
C TRP A 10 -3.96 -6.84 3.17
N ALA A 11 -5.28 -7.06 3.11
CA ALA A 11 -5.90 -7.61 1.90
C ALA A 11 -5.82 -6.60 0.74
N VAL A 12 -6.01 -5.31 1.03
CA VAL A 12 -5.84 -4.23 0.05
C VAL A 12 -4.39 -4.14 -0.42
N PHE A 13 -3.43 -4.26 0.51
CA PHE A 13 -2.00 -4.30 0.19
C PHE A 13 -1.66 -5.43 -0.77
N LEU A 14 -2.05 -6.66 -0.42
CA LEU A 14 -1.77 -7.85 -1.23
C LEU A 14 -2.45 -7.77 -2.61
N PHE A 15 -3.68 -7.24 -2.66
CA PHE A 15 -4.39 -7.02 -3.92
C PHE A 15 -3.61 -6.08 -4.85
N TYR A 16 -3.17 -4.92 -4.34
CA TYR A 16 -2.42 -3.96 -5.15
C TYR A 16 -1.01 -4.43 -5.50
N LEU A 17 -0.36 -5.19 -4.62
CA LEU A 17 0.92 -5.82 -4.93
C LEU A 17 0.75 -6.82 -6.07
N ALA A 18 -0.26 -7.70 -5.99
CA ALA A 18 -0.57 -8.64 -7.07
C ALA A 18 -0.94 -7.92 -8.38
N TRP A 19 -1.72 -6.83 -8.30
CA TRP A 19 -2.09 -6.01 -9.44
C TRP A 19 -0.87 -5.34 -10.09
N SER A 20 0.02 -4.75 -9.29
CA SER A 20 1.28 -4.14 -9.74
C SER A 20 2.17 -5.18 -10.45
N GLY A 21 2.27 -6.39 -9.89
CA GLY A 21 3.01 -7.48 -10.53
C GLY A 21 2.35 -7.96 -11.83
N GLY A 22 1.02 -8.01 -11.87
CA GLY A 22 0.26 -8.31 -13.09
C GLY A 22 0.50 -7.28 -14.20
N ILE A 23 0.63 -6.00 -13.86
CA ILE A 23 0.97 -4.95 -14.83
C ILE A 23 2.36 -5.20 -15.42
N GLU A 24 3.37 -5.53 -14.61
CA GLU A 24 4.72 -5.86 -15.10
C GLU A 24 4.72 -7.03 -16.08
N LEU A 25 3.83 -8.02 -15.89
CA LEU A 25 3.66 -9.13 -16.83
C LEU A 25 3.00 -8.69 -18.14
N ILE A 26 2.15 -7.67 -18.12
CA ILE A 26 1.42 -7.16 -19.28
C ILE A 26 2.25 -6.11 -20.05
N GLN A 27 3.06 -5.31 -19.36
CA GLN A 27 3.88 -4.24 -19.93
C GLN A 27 4.74 -4.66 -21.15
N PRO A 28 5.36 -5.86 -21.18
CA PRO A 28 6.12 -6.35 -22.34
C PRO A 28 5.32 -6.43 -23.63
N TYR A 29 3.99 -6.62 -23.56
CA TYR A 29 3.11 -6.68 -24.73
C TYR A 29 2.78 -5.30 -25.31
N VAL A 30 3.12 -4.22 -24.59
CA VAL A 30 2.95 -2.83 -25.04
C VAL A 30 4.30 -2.12 -25.25
N ASN A 31 5.36 -2.89 -25.52
CA ASN A 31 6.70 -2.38 -25.82
C ASN A 31 7.37 -1.60 -24.66
N ARG A 32 7.07 -2.00 -23.40
CA ARG A 32 7.70 -1.47 -22.18
C ARG A 32 8.28 -2.64 -21.38
N TYR A 33 9.54 -2.56 -20.95
CA TYR A 33 10.26 -3.70 -20.40
C TYR A 33 11.09 -3.35 -19.18
N GLY A 34 11.16 -4.29 -18.24
CA GLY A 34 12.16 -4.27 -17.17
C GLY A 34 11.91 -3.20 -16.12
N GLU A 35 10.66 -2.86 -15.87
CA GLU A 35 10.26 -1.81 -14.94
C GLU A 35 9.93 -2.34 -13.56
N TRP A 36 10.62 -3.41 -13.17
CA TRP A 36 10.54 -3.99 -11.83
C TRP A 36 10.77 -2.95 -10.71
N LEU A 37 11.47 -1.85 -11.00
CA LEU A 37 11.59 -0.71 -10.09
C LEU A 37 10.26 -0.01 -9.81
N ASP A 38 9.38 0.13 -10.81
CA ASP A 38 8.02 0.64 -10.65
C ASP A 38 7.21 -0.30 -9.75
N PHE A 39 7.34 -1.63 -9.96
CA PHE A 39 6.71 -2.61 -9.07
C PHE A 39 7.18 -2.47 -7.61
N VAL A 40 8.49 -2.35 -7.38
CA VAL A 40 9.06 -2.15 -6.04
C VAL A 40 8.61 -0.82 -5.44
N ALA A 41 8.63 0.27 -6.22
CA ALA A 41 8.20 1.59 -5.78
C ALA A 41 6.73 1.58 -5.34
N ASN A 42 5.85 0.93 -6.12
CA ASN A 42 4.44 0.77 -5.79
C ASN A 42 4.26 0.00 -4.47
N GLY A 43 4.96 -1.13 -4.31
CA GLY A 43 4.92 -1.93 -3.09
C GLY A 43 5.44 -1.17 -1.85
N MET A 44 6.56 -0.46 -1.99
CA MET A 44 7.17 0.33 -0.92
C MET A 44 6.31 1.53 -0.51
N GLY A 45 5.75 2.27 -1.46
CA GLY A 45 4.86 3.40 -1.18
C GLY A 45 3.62 2.96 -0.39
N MET A 46 3.07 1.81 -0.74
CA MET A 46 1.96 1.22 0.00
C MET A 46 2.33 0.79 1.43
N LEU A 47 3.49 0.14 1.60
CA LEU A 47 4.02 -0.22 2.92
C LEU A 47 4.18 1.01 3.81
N ILE A 48 4.82 2.06 3.29
CA ILE A 48 4.99 3.34 3.99
C ILE A 48 3.65 3.91 4.42
N THR A 49 2.65 3.89 3.53
CA THR A 49 1.30 4.38 3.82
C THR A 49 0.63 3.61 4.97
N ILE A 50 0.72 2.28 4.97
CA ILE A 50 0.16 1.43 6.03
C ILE A 50 0.86 1.70 7.36
N LEU A 51 2.19 1.74 7.36
CA LEU A 51 2.99 2.02 8.56
C LEU A 51 2.68 3.40 9.12
N GLY A 52 2.62 4.43 8.26
CA GLY A 52 2.25 5.79 8.65
C GLY A 52 0.84 5.87 9.23
N MET A 53 -0.14 5.20 8.61
CA MET A 53 -1.52 5.15 9.12
C MET A 53 -1.59 4.48 10.50
N VAL A 54 -0.88 3.36 10.69
CA VAL A 54 -0.80 2.67 11.99
C VAL A 54 -0.15 3.57 13.04
N PHE A 55 0.96 4.24 12.70
CA PHE A 55 1.64 5.17 13.59
C PHE A 55 0.73 6.33 14.03
N ILE A 56 0.08 6.99 13.08
CA ILE A 56 -0.86 8.11 13.36
C ILE A 56 -2.04 7.63 14.22
N THR A 57 -2.58 6.45 13.93
CA THR A 57 -3.73 5.90 14.68
C THR A 57 -3.34 5.54 16.12
N ARG A 58 -2.12 5.02 16.33
CA ARG A 58 -1.57 4.75 17.67
C ARG A 58 -1.30 6.03 18.45
N SER A 59 -0.68 7.04 17.82
CA SER A 59 -0.42 8.35 18.46
C SER A 59 -1.72 9.03 18.91
N LYS A 60 -2.78 9.02 18.09
CA LYS A 60 -4.09 9.57 18.47
C LYS A 60 -4.79 8.82 19.60
N HIS A 61 -4.47 7.53 19.79
CA HIS A 61 -4.99 6.77 20.92
C HIS A 61 -4.29 7.15 22.22
N HIS A 62 -3.00 7.50 22.18
CA HIS A 62 -2.25 7.91 23.37
C HIS A 62 -2.80 9.23 23.93
N HIS A 63 -2.91 10.27 23.10
CA HIS A 63 -3.42 11.60 23.49
C HIS A 63 -4.90 11.68 23.93
N ARG A 64 -5.68 10.60 23.84
CA ARG A 64 -7.07 10.59 24.33
C ARG A 64 -7.22 10.00 25.73
N VAL A 65 -6.16 9.40 26.27
CA VAL A 65 -6.17 8.74 27.58
C VAL A 65 -5.47 9.60 28.65
N ASP A 66 -4.88 10.72 28.22
CA ASP A 66 -4.27 11.77 29.05
C ASP A 66 -5.26 12.94 29.23
#